data_AF-A0A9N9J3M4-F1
#
_entry.id   AF-A0A9N9J3M4-F1
#
_cell.length_a   1.000
_cell.length_b   1.000
_cell.length_c   1.000
_cell.angle_alpha   90.00
_cell.angle_beta   90.00
_cell.angle_gamma   90.00
#
_symmetry.space_group_name_H-M   'P 1'
#
loop_
_entity.id
_entity.type
_entity.pdbx_description
1 polymer ?
#
loop_
_entity_poly.entity_id
_entity_poly.type
_entity_poly.pdbx_seq_one_letter_code
_entity_poly.pdbx_strand_id
1 'polypeptide(L)'
;ALTQRLDEKGNGLRELEEKNAKLRKEASRYQSALGVATNVRLGDDDQNHSVQLKRDIENLQSALENYVTHLKPNMNIDVEKVRALAKEYGCMNKVTERNLDKSFIKAILQRRTLDLVLSYRPQLSKHHGKDYALESDVELKMKDLLDLINVLTKSRDGNDKVTDATIIKIRQQVYGILGNRGFNDIIRNDRFFIHNLIFHISEKLNEMMNEYRKINDVNMKNRVESMAPKLVRDICKLFWFRVYVQEPALEYFFFPENVIIDQNMMEGKWNDDETNQLHVDICYFPMFGSSLQSSDRKIHTPARVFPQKKN
;
A
#
# COMPACT_ATOMS: atom_id res chain seq x y z
N ALA A 1 21.67 -73.59 -16.53
CA ALA A 1 22.38 -72.36 -16.96
C ALA A 1 21.43 -71.28 -17.50
N LEU A 2 20.57 -71.57 -18.49
CA LEU A 2 19.67 -70.56 -19.08
C LEU A 2 18.56 -70.08 -18.11
N THR A 3 17.91 -71.00 -17.40
CA THR A 3 16.83 -70.71 -16.44
C THR A 3 17.32 -69.86 -15.27
N GLN A 4 18.47 -70.22 -14.69
CA GLN A 4 19.09 -69.46 -13.60
C GLN A 4 19.45 -68.02 -14.02
N ARG A 5 19.94 -67.81 -15.25
CA ARG A 5 20.18 -66.47 -15.80
C ARG A 5 18.89 -65.67 -16.04
N LEU A 6 17.79 -66.34 -16.36
CA LEU A 6 16.47 -65.69 -16.52
C LEU A 6 15.90 -65.27 -15.17
N ASP A 7 16.05 -66.12 -14.15
CA ASP A 7 15.61 -65.83 -12.78
C ASP A 7 16.43 -64.68 -12.16
N GLU A 8 17.75 -64.69 -12.35
CA GLU A 8 18.65 -63.58 -11.93
C GLU A 8 18.28 -62.26 -12.62
N LYS A 9 18.00 -62.28 -13.93
CA LYS A 9 17.56 -61.08 -14.67
C LYS A 9 16.18 -60.61 -14.21
N GLY A 10 15.24 -61.53 -13.96
CA GLY A 10 13.90 -61.22 -13.47
C GLY A 10 13.92 -60.58 -12.07
N ASN A 11 14.77 -61.08 -11.18
CA ASN A 11 14.99 -60.50 -9.85
C ASN A 11 15.65 -59.11 -9.96
N GLY A 12 16.66 -58.96 -10.81
CA GLY A 12 17.30 -57.66 -11.06
C GLY A 12 16.34 -56.60 -11.62
N LEU A 13 15.40 -57.01 -12.50
CA LEU A 13 14.37 -56.11 -13.03
C LEU A 13 13.42 -55.62 -11.91
N ARG A 14 12.94 -56.54 -11.06
CA ARG A 14 12.07 -56.22 -9.92
C ARG A 14 12.75 -55.27 -8.93
N GLU A 15 14.02 -55.51 -8.60
CA GLU A 15 14.80 -54.59 -7.75
C GLU A 15 14.93 -53.20 -8.38
N LEU A 16 15.12 -53.13 -9.70
CA LEU A 16 15.19 -51.85 -10.42
C LEU A 16 13.85 -51.11 -10.39
N GLU A 17 12.74 -51.82 -10.56
CA GLU A 17 11.38 -51.26 -10.49
C GLU A 17 11.08 -50.71 -9.09
N GLU A 18 11.43 -51.45 -8.04
CA GLU A 18 11.28 -50.99 -6.66
C GLU A 18 12.15 -49.77 -6.35
N LYS A 19 13.41 -49.76 -6.79
CA LYS A 19 14.30 -48.59 -6.66
C LYS A 19 13.74 -47.38 -7.40
N ASN A 20 13.27 -47.56 -8.63
CA ASN A 20 12.63 -46.50 -9.39
C ASN A 20 11.36 -45.97 -8.71
N ALA A 21 10.53 -46.84 -8.13
CA ALA A 21 9.35 -46.42 -7.37
C ALA A 21 9.71 -45.59 -6.14
N LYS A 22 10.75 -45.99 -5.39
CA LYS A 22 11.28 -45.24 -4.24
C LYS A 22 11.82 -43.87 -4.67
N LEU A 23 12.63 -43.82 -5.72
CA LEU A 23 13.17 -42.57 -6.27
C LEU A 23 12.06 -41.62 -6.76
N ARG A 24 11.02 -42.13 -7.41
CA ARG A 24 9.86 -41.31 -7.83
C ARG A 24 9.13 -40.70 -6.63
N LYS A 25 8.92 -41.49 -5.56
CA LYS A 25 8.29 -41.01 -4.33
C LYS A 25 9.14 -39.93 -3.66
N GLU A 26 10.45 -40.12 -3.63
CA GLU A 26 11.40 -39.17 -3.07
C GLU A 26 11.46 -37.87 -3.89
N ALA A 27 11.55 -37.97 -5.22
CA ALA A 27 11.51 -36.83 -6.12
C ALA A 27 10.20 -36.03 -5.97
N SER A 28 9.05 -36.70 -5.83
CA SER A 28 7.76 -36.04 -5.58
C SER A 28 7.75 -35.28 -4.25
N ARG A 29 8.34 -35.83 -3.18
CA ARG A 29 8.48 -35.13 -1.90
C ARG A 29 9.37 -33.89 -2.03
N TYR A 30 10.49 -34.00 -2.72
CA TYR A 30 11.38 -32.86 -2.95
C TYR A 30 10.71 -31.78 -3.81
N GLN A 31 9.97 -32.15 -4.84
CA GLN A 31 9.21 -31.19 -5.65
C GLN A 31 8.13 -30.48 -4.82
N SER A 32 7.43 -31.20 -3.95
CA SER A 32 6.46 -30.61 -3.04
C SER A 32 7.12 -29.63 -2.05
N ALA A 33 8.20 -30.04 -1.40
CA ALA A 33 8.96 -29.20 -0.47
C ALA A 33 9.55 -27.96 -1.18
N LEU A 34 10.07 -28.14 -2.39
CA LEU A 34 10.56 -27.05 -3.22
C LEU A 34 9.44 -26.08 -3.57
N GLY A 35 8.27 -26.58 -3.97
CA GLY A 35 7.10 -25.76 -4.25
C GLY A 35 6.69 -24.90 -3.04
N VAL A 36 6.71 -25.47 -1.83
CA VAL A 36 6.47 -24.72 -0.59
C VAL A 36 7.58 -23.68 -0.35
N ALA A 37 8.84 -24.06 -0.52
CA ALA A 37 9.98 -23.19 -0.32
C ALA A 37 10.00 -21.99 -1.29
N THR A 38 9.56 -22.18 -2.54
CA THR A 38 9.54 -21.14 -3.57
C THR A 38 8.22 -20.39 -3.69
N ASN A 39 7.15 -20.82 -3.00
CA ASN A 39 5.85 -20.16 -3.10
C ASN A 39 5.85 -18.81 -2.38
N VAL A 40 5.75 -17.72 -3.14
CA VAL A 40 5.68 -16.32 -2.67
C VAL A 40 4.25 -15.78 -2.61
N ARG A 41 3.25 -16.61 -2.95
CA ARG A 41 1.84 -16.23 -2.85
C ARG A 41 1.41 -16.26 -1.40
N LEU A 42 0.66 -15.23 -1.01
CA LEU A 42 0.00 -15.15 0.28
C LEU A 42 -1.19 -16.11 0.29
N GLY A 43 -1.52 -16.67 1.45
CA GLY A 43 -2.74 -17.46 1.61
C GLY A 43 -3.99 -16.60 1.48
N ASP A 44 -5.11 -17.20 1.11
CA ASP A 44 -6.38 -16.48 0.94
C ASP A 44 -6.87 -15.81 2.23
N ASP A 45 -6.53 -16.39 3.39
CA ASP A 45 -6.85 -15.88 4.73
C ASP A 45 -5.84 -14.84 5.26
N ASP A 46 -4.78 -14.52 4.52
CA ASP A 46 -3.78 -13.54 4.94
C ASP A 46 -4.37 -12.12 4.88
N GLN A 47 -4.21 -11.33 5.95
CA GLN A 47 -4.68 -9.93 5.97
C GLN A 47 -4.01 -9.04 4.92
N ASN A 48 -2.86 -9.46 4.38
CA ASN A 48 -2.15 -8.79 3.30
C ASN A 48 -2.46 -9.41 1.94
N HIS A 49 -3.37 -10.37 1.83
CA HIS A 49 -3.85 -10.88 0.55
C HIS A 49 -4.40 -9.72 -0.31
N SER A 50 -4.18 -9.79 -1.63
CA SER A 50 -4.47 -8.69 -2.58
C SER A 50 -5.94 -8.22 -2.53
N VAL A 51 -6.87 -9.16 -2.36
CA VAL A 51 -8.31 -8.86 -2.22
C VAL A 51 -8.58 -8.02 -0.96
N GLN A 52 -7.96 -8.36 0.17
CA GLN A 52 -8.11 -7.61 1.41
C GLN A 52 -7.42 -6.24 1.30
N LEU A 53 -6.26 -6.17 0.65
CA LEU A 53 -5.57 -4.91 0.39
C LEU A 53 -6.44 -3.96 -0.44
N LYS A 54 -7.10 -4.45 -1.51
CA LYS A 54 -8.02 -3.64 -2.32
C LYS A 54 -9.16 -3.06 -1.47
N ARG A 55 -9.78 -3.91 -0.65
CA ARG A 55 -10.85 -3.48 0.27
C ARG A 55 -10.35 -2.42 1.26
N ASP A 56 -9.12 -2.56 1.76
CA ASP A 56 -8.55 -1.59 2.69
C ASP A 56 -8.21 -0.26 2.02
N ILE A 57 -7.82 -0.27 0.74
CA ILE A 57 -7.67 0.94 -0.07
C ILE A 57 -9.02 1.66 -0.22
N GLU A 58 -10.09 0.92 -0.55
CA GLU A 58 -11.46 1.48 -0.68
C GLU A 58 -11.99 2.03 0.65
N ASN A 59 -11.73 1.32 1.76
CA ASN A 59 -12.05 1.77 3.11
C ASN A 59 -11.29 3.05 3.47
N LEU A 60 -10.01 3.15 3.09
CA LEU A 60 -9.20 4.35 3.32
C LEU A 60 -9.73 5.54 2.51
N GLN A 61 -10.10 5.36 1.25
CA GLN A 61 -10.75 6.39 0.43
C GLN A 61 -12.02 6.91 1.11
N SER A 62 -12.85 6.02 1.64
CA SER A 62 -14.07 6.38 2.38
C SER A 62 -13.76 7.11 3.69
N ALA A 63 -12.74 6.67 4.43
CA ALA A 63 -12.30 7.32 5.66
C ALA A 63 -11.78 8.74 5.42
N LEU A 64 -11.00 8.94 4.35
CA LEU A 64 -10.54 10.25 3.89
C LEU A 64 -11.71 11.18 3.58
N GLU A 65 -12.69 10.71 2.78
CA GLU A 65 -13.87 11.50 2.44
C GLU A 65 -14.64 11.93 3.70
N ASN A 66 -14.84 11.00 4.64
CA ASN A 66 -15.55 11.28 5.89
C ASN A 66 -14.78 12.29 6.77
N TYR A 67 -13.45 12.17 6.86
CA TYR A 67 -12.60 13.06 7.64
C TYR A 67 -12.58 14.50 7.10
N VAL A 68 -12.55 14.68 5.78
CA VAL A 68 -12.65 16.01 5.18
C VAL A 68 -14.07 16.58 5.24
N THR A 69 -15.05 15.76 5.64
CA THR A 69 -16.47 16.06 5.85
C THR A 69 -17.26 16.35 4.57
N HIS A 70 -18.59 16.40 4.69
CA HIS A 70 -19.47 16.81 3.59
C HIS A 70 -19.54 18.33 3.33
N LEU A 71 -18.75 19.14 4.05
CA LEU A 71 -18.76 20.61 3.93
C LEU A 71 -20.19 21.19 4.01
N LYS A 72 -20.95 20.71 5.01
CA LYS A 72 -22.37 21.08 5.24
C LYS A 72 -22.49 22.58 5.60
N PRO A 73 -23.68 23.19 5.49
CA PRO A 73 -23.87 24.64 5.73
C PRO A 73 -23.42 25.15 7.11
N ASN A 74 -23.31 24.27 8.10
CA ASN A 74 -22.80 24.61 9.45
C ASN A 74 -21.25 24.65 9.54
N MET A 75 -20.56 24.59 8.40
CA MET A 75 -19.11 24.68 8.30
C MET A 75 -18.72 25.92 7.51
N ASN A 76 -17.74 26.66 8.02
CA ASN A 76 -17.20 27.82 7.33
C ASN A 76 -15.95 27.38 6.57
N ILE A 77 -15.96 27.58 5.25
CA ILE A 77 -14.81 27.30 4.40
C ILE A 77 -14.01 28.59 4.25
N ASP A 78 -12.71 28.52 4.48
CA ASP A 78 -11.80 29.62 4.15
C ASP A 78 -11.48 29.56 2.65
N VAL A 79 -12.24 30.33 1.86
CA VAL A 79 -12.17 30.32 0.39
C VAL A 79 -10.81 30.77 -0.11
N GLU A 80 -10.16 31.73 0.56
CA GLU A 80 -8.85 32.25 0.16
C GLU A 80 -7.76 31.19 0.35
N LYS A 81 -7.74 30.52 1.51
CA LYS A 81 -6.79 29.42 1.75
C LYS A 81 -7.00 28.24 0.83
N VAL A 82 -8.26 27.85 0.59
CA VAL A 82 -8.58 26.77 -0.36
C VAL A 82 -8.17 27.14 -1.78
N ARG A 83 -8.35 28.41 -2.20
CA ARG A 83 -7.90 28.88 -3.52
C ARG A 83 -6.37 28.87 -3.64
N ALA A 84 -5.67 29.29 -2.59
CA ALA A 84 -4.21 29.21 -2.56
C ALA A 84 -3.72 27.77 -2.69
N LEU A 85 -4.38 26.83 -1.98
CA LEU A 85 -4.07 25.41 -2.06
C LEU A 85 -4.39 24.80 -3.45
N ALA A 86 -5.51 25.19 -4.07
CA ALA A 86 -5.83 24.78 -5.44
C ALA A 86 -4.73 25.24 -6.42
N LYS A 87 -4.22 26.47 -6.24
CA LYS A 87 -3.11 27.00 -7.05
C LYS A 87 -1.80 26.26 -6.80
N GLU A 88 -1.51 25.86 -5.56
CA GLU A 88 -0.34 25.04 -5.20
C GLU A 88 -0.32 23.71 -5.98
N TYR A 89 -1.49 23.10 -6.19
CA TYR A 89 -1.65 21.88 -6.98
C TYR A 89 -1.79 22.11 -8.49
N GLY A 90 -1.71 23.36 -8.97
CA GLY A 90 -1.87 23.66 -10.39
C GLY A 90 -3.30 23.52 -10.91
N CYS A 91 -4.31 23.45 -10.04
CA CYS A 91 -5.69 23.26 -10.47
C CYS A 91 -6.20 24.46 -11.28
N MET A 92 -6.98 24.15 -12.31
CA MET A 92 -7.61 25.11 -13.23
C MET A 92 -9.00 25.53 -12.77
N ASN A 93 -9.70 24.69 -11.99
CA ASN A 93 -11.00 25.05 -11.44
C ASN A 93 -10.90 26.25 -10.49
N LYS A 94 -11.74 27.26 -10.72
CA LYS A 94 -11.77 28.48 -9.91
C LYS A 94 -12.63 28.29 -8.66
N VAL A 95 -12.01 28.40 -7.49
CA VAL A 95 -12.73 28.48 -6.22
C VAL A 95 -13.14 29.93 -5.95
N THR A 96 -14.44 30.21 -5.99
CA THR A 96 -14.98 31.56 -5.73
C THR A 96 -16.10 31.49 -4.70
N GLU A 97 -16.35 32.59 -3.98
CA GLU A 97 -17.44 32.65 -2.98
C GLU A 97 -18.82 32.37 -3.59
N ARG A 98 -19.00 32.71 -4.88
CA ARG A 98 -20.26 32.50 -5.61
C ARG A 98 -20.40 31.08 -6.19
N ASN A 99 -19.30 30.37 -6.36
CA ASN A 99 -19.27 29.00 -6.89
C ASN A 99 -18.30 28.13 -6.06
N LEU A 100 -18.81 27.65 -4.93
CA LEU A 100 -18.12 26.71 -4.05
C LEU A 100 -18.46 25.28 -4.49
N ASP A 101 -17.74 24.75 -5.48
CA ASP A 101 -17.83 23.33 -5.79
C ASP A 101 -17.28 22.52 -4.62
N LYS A 102 -18.17 22.08 -3.74
CA LYS A 102 -17.82 21.30 -2.54
C LYS A 102 -17.15 19.98 -2.89
N SER A 103 -17.45 19.39 -4.04
CA SER A 103 -16.81 18.14 -4.47
C SER A 103 -15.36 18.39 -4.84
N PHE A 104 -15.08 19.50 -5.52
CA PHE A 104 -13.72 19.92 -5.83
C PHE A 104 -12.91 20.26 -4.57
N ILE A 105 -13.49 21.05 -3.65
CA ILE A 105 -12.83 21.41 -2.38
C ILE A 105 -12.53 20.14 -1.57
N LYS A 106 -13.46 19.19 -1.51
CA LYS A 106 -13.23 17.88 -0.87
C LYS A 106 -12.03 17.15 -1.48
N ALA A 107 -11.92 17.11 -2.80
CA ALA A 107 -10.80 16.46 -3.48
C ALA A 107 -9.45 17.10 -3.08
N ILE A 108 -9.37 18.43 -3.09
CA ILE A 108 -8.19 19.18 -2.65
C ILE A 108 -7.82 18.84 -1.20
N LEU A 109 -8.80 18.82 -0.30
CA LEU A 109 -8.57 18.54 1.12
C LEU A 109 -8.17 17.08 1.38
N GLN A 110 -8.70 16.12 0.61
CA GLN A 110 -8.27 14.72 0.66
C GLN A 110 -6.82 14.58 0.21
N ARG A 111 -6.47 15.24 -0.90
CA ARG A 111 -5.08 15.25 -1.38
C ARG A 111 -4.12 15.82 -0.33
N ARG A 112 -4.48 16.97 0.24
CA ARG A 112 -3.65 17.63 1.27
C ARG A 112 -3.50 16.80 2.54
N THR A 113 -4.55 16.06 2.92
CA THR A 113 -4.49 15.12 4.05
C THR A 113 -3.46 14.02 3.80
N LEU A 114 -3.48 13.40 2.61
CA LEU A 114 -2.50 12.40 2.22
C LEU A 114 -1.08 12.97 2.18
N ASP A 115 -0.88 14.12 1.50
CA ASP A 115 0.43 14.72 1.35
C ASP A 115 1.05 15.08 2.71
N LEU A 116 0.26 15.61 3.66
CA LEU A 116 0.76 15.87 5.01
C LEU A 116 1.26 14.59 5.66
N VAL A 117 0.45 13.53 5.72
CA VAL A 117 0.83 12.28 6.40
C VAL A 117 2.05 11.64 5.72
N LEU A 118 2.06 11.58 4.38
CA LEU A 118 3.16 10.99 3.62
C LEU A 118 4.46 11.79 3.76
N SER A 119 4.40 13.11 3.99
CA SER A 119 5.58 13.95 4.23
C SER A 119 6.36 13.59 5.50
N TYR A 120 5.76 12.84 6.44
CA TYR A 120 6.45 12.35 7.64
C TYR A 120 7.28 11.09 7.39
N ARG A 121 7.14 10.43 6.24
CA ARG A 121 7.90 9.21 5.91
C ARG A 121 9.42 9.39 6.03
N PRO A 122 10.05 10.49 5.57
CA PRO A 122 11.48 10.69 5.75
C PRO A 122 11.89 10.90 7.22
N GLN A 123 10.99 11.40 8.08
CA GLN A 123 11.31 11.70 9.49
C GLN A 123 11.49 10.44 10.34
N LEU A 124 10.87 9.32 9.94
CA LEU A 124 11.06 8.00 10.54
C LEU A 124 12.55 7.60 10.63
N SER A 125 13.33 7.90 9.59
CA SER A 125 14.77 7.63 9.55
C SER A 125 15.62 8.57 10.42
N LYS A 126 15.08 9.69 10.91
CA LYS A 126 15.84 10.68 11.69
C LYS A 126 15.89 10.37 13.19
N HIS A 127 15.23 9.29 13.62
CA HIS A 127 14.90 9.07 15.03
C HIS A 127 15.30 7.68 15.56
N HIS A 128 16.30 7.06 14.94
CA HIS A 128 16.85 5.76 15.35
C HIS A 128 17.07 5.64 16.86
N GLY A 129 16.74 4.46 17.40
CA GLY A 129 16.99 4.13 18.81
C GLY A 129 16.02 4.78 19.81
N LYS A 130 14.85 5.25 19.35
CA LYS A 130 13.77 5.75 20.23
C LYS A 130 12.50 4.96 19.99
N ASP A 131 11.63 4.89 21.00
CA ASP A 131 10.38 4.09 20.96
C ASP A 131 9.45 4.39 19.78
N TYR A 132 9.59 5.54 19.12
CA TYR A 132 8.80 5.94 17.95
C TYR A 132 9.45 5.61 16.60
N ALA A 133 10.56 4.86 16.60
CA ALA A 133 11.32 4.48 15.41
C ALA A 133 11.51 2.96 15.25
N LEU A 134 10.90 2.13 16.11
CA LEU A 134 11.07 0.67 16.06
C LEU A 134 10.68 0.09 14.69
N GLU A 135 9.60 0.58 14.09
CA GLU A 135 9.19 0.18 12.74
C GLU A 135 10.27 0.46 11.69
N SER A 136 10.99 1.57 11.85
CA SER A 136 12.08 1.97 10.94
C SER A 136 13.32 1.12 11.16
N ASP A 137 13.65 0.83 12.42
CA ASP A 137 14.79 0.00 12.77
C ASP A 137 14.60 -1.44 12.24
N VAL A 138 13.38 -1.98 12.35
CA VAL A 138 13.02 -3.28 11.75
C VAL A 138 13.14 -3.25 10.23
N GLU A 139 12.61 -2.21 9.57
CA GLU A 139 12.71 -2.07 8.11
C GLU A 139 14.17 -1.97 7.64
N LEU A 140 15.00 -1.19 8.34
CA LEU A 140 16.42 -1.05 8.01
C LEU A 140 17.18 -2.36 8.18
N LYS A 141 16.96 -3.09 9.28
CA LYS A 141 17.63 -4.37 9.50
C LYS A 141 17.22 -5.42 8.49
N MET A 142 15.99 -5.38 8.01
CA MET A 142 15.57 -6.21 6.89
C MET A 142 16.32 -5.83 5.61
N LYS A 143 16.44 -4.55 5.27
CA LYS A 143 17.19 -4.09 4.09
C LYS A 143 18.67 -4.51 4.16
N ASP A 144 19.33 -4.26 5.29
CA ASP A 144 20.71 -4.69 5.55
C ASP A 144 20.87 -6.21 5.29
N LEU A 145 19.93 -7.02 5.80
CA LEU A 145 19.95 -8.47 5.62
C LEU A 145 19.76 -8.87 4.15
N LEU A 146 18.81 -8.26 3.45
CA LEU A 146 18.59 -8.54 2.03
C LEU A 146 19.81 -8.20 1.18
N ASP A 147 20.49 -7.10 1.47
CA ASP A 147 21.72 -6.70 0.79
C ASP A 147 22.86 -7.71 1.03
N LEU A 148 23.02 -8.18 2.27
CA LEU A 148 23.99 -9.23 2.59
C LEU A 148 23.67 -10.56 1.87
N ILE A 149 22.39 -10.95 1.80
CA ILE A 149 21.97 -12.14 1.06
C ILE A 149 22.27 -11.98 -0.43
N ASN A 150 22.01 -10.81 -1.02
CA ASN A 150 22.32 -10.52 -2.42
C ASN A 150 23.83 -10.58 -2.72
N VAL A 151 24.69 -10.15 -1.80
CA VAL A 151 26.14 -10.29 -1.94
C VAL A 151 26.55 -11.76 -1.83
N LEU A 152 25.94 -12.51 -0.90
CA LEU A 152 26.21 -13.93 -0.71
C LEU A 152 25.86 -14.74 -1.96
N THR A 153 24.67 -14.53 -2.56
CA THR A 153 24.23 -15.26 -3.77
C THR A 153 25.12 -15.01 -4.97
N LYS A 154 25.60 -13.77 -5.15
CA LYS A 154 26.50 -13.42 -6.25
C LYS A 154 27.92 -13.94 -6.09
N SER A 155 28.34 -14.30 -4.87
CA SER A 155 29.74 -14.61 -4.55
C SER A 155 30.01 -16.07 -4.22
N ARG A 156 28.99 -16.93 -4.21
CA ARG A 156 29.07 -18.36 -3.84
C ARG A 156 28.28 -19.20 -4.84
N ASP A 157 28.76 -20.41 -5.10
CA ASP A 157 28.05 -21.39 -5.93
C ASP A 157 26.79 -21.93 -5.22
N GLY A 158 25.68 -22.12 -5.95
CA GLY A 158 24.40 -22.50 -5.36
C GLY A 158 23.21 -22.38 -6.32
N ASN A 159 22.05 -22.91 -5.90
CA ASN A 159 20.79 -22.83 -6.66
C ASN A 159 20.02 -21.55 -6.31
N ASP A 160 19.83 -20.68 -7.30
CA ASP A 160 19.26 -19.35 -7.13
C ASP A 160 17.76 -19.35 -6.81
N LYS A 161 16.98 -20.34 -7.29
CA LYS A 161 15.50 -20.30 -7.19
C LYS A 161 14.96 -20.22 -5.77
N VAL A 162 15.57 -20.95 -4.83
CA VAL A 162 15.15 -20.94 -3.43
C VAL A 162 15.57 -19.64 -2.75
N THR A 163 16.75 -19.14 -3.09
CA THR A 163 17.29 -17.92 -2.48
C THR A 163 16.55 -16.67 -2.98
N ASP A 164 16.23 -16.60 -4.28
CA ASP A 164 15.39 -15.54 -4.86
C ASP A 164 14.03 -15.47 -4.18
N ALA A 165 13.39 -16.63 -3.99
CA ALA A 165 12.13 -16.71 -3.25
C ALA A 165 12.28 -16.33 -1.77
N THR A 166 13.43 -16.63 -1.16
CA THR A 166 13.71 -16.28 0.25
C THR A 166 13.84 -14.77 0.44
N ILE A 167 14.52 -14.06 -0.47
CA ILE A 167 14.61 -12.59 -0.46
C ILE A 167 13.21 -11.98 -0.48
N ILE A 168 12.35 -12.46 -1.39
CA ILE A 168 10.95 -12.03 -1.49
C ILE A 168 10.21 -12.33 -0.18
N LYS A 169 10.30 -13.55 0.33
CA LYS A 169 9.59 -13.95 1.55
C LYS A 169 10.01 -13.14 2.77
N ILE A 170 11.30 -12.87 2.94
CA ILE A 170 11.79 -12.02 4.06
C ILE A 170 11.15 -10.64 3.98
N ARG A 171 11.15 -10.01 2.79
CA ARG A 171 10.48 -8.72 2.56
C ARG A 171 8.99 -8.80 2.91
N GLN A 172 8.27 -9.80 2.39
CA GLN A 172 6.84 -9.97 2.63
C GLN A 172 6.51 -10.17 4.12
N GLN A 173 7.27 -11.03 4.81
CA GLN A 173 7.04 -11.32 6.23
C GLN A 173 7.31 -10.10 7.11
N VAL A 174 8.42 -9.39 6.88
CA VAL A 174 8.75 -8.20 7.65
C VAL A 174 7.72 -7.09 7.42
N TYR A 175 7.40 -6.78 6.16
CA TYR A 175 6.37 -5.77 5.87
C TYR A 175 4.97 -6.21 6.30
N GLY A 176 4.67 -7.51 6.33
CA GLY A 176 3.42 -8.04 6.88
C GLY A 176 3.31 -7.81 8.38
N ILE A 177 4.39 -8.07 9.13
CA ILE A 177 4.46 -7.77 10.57
C ILE A 177 4.28 -6.26 10.80
N LEU A 178 4.99 -5.42 10.04
CA LEU A 178 4.89 -3.97 10.16
C LEU A 178 3.50 -3.44 9.76
N GLY A 179 2.89 -4.00 8.71
CA GLY A 179 1.51 -3.68 8.31
C GLY A 179 0.49 -4.03 9.39
N ASN A 180 0.68 -5.16 10.08
CA ASN A 180 -0.26 -5.63 11.10
C ASN A 180 -0.05 -4.91 12.45
N ARG A 181 1.20 -4.72 12.86
CA ARG A 181 1.57 -4.25 14.21
C ARG A 181 2.09 -2.81 14.27
N GLY A 182 2.70 -2.30 13.19
CA GLY A 182 3.33 -0.99 13.17
C GLY A 182 2.34 0.12 13.51
N PHE A 183 2.77 1.10 14.31
CA PHE A 183 1.97 2.25 14.74
C PHE A 183 0.67 1.92 15.51
N ASN A 184 0.52 0.68 15.98
CA ASN A 184 -0.50 0.35 16.97
C ASN A 184 -0.18 1.02 18.32
N ASP A 185 -1.14 0.96 19.24
CA ASP A 185 -0.95 1.51 20.58
C ASP A 185 0.20 0.79 21.30
N ILE A 186 1.02 1.59 22.00
CA ILE A 186 2.17 1.15 22.77
C ILE A 186 1.67 0.58 24.10
N ILE A 187 2.12 -0.64 24.43
CA ILE A 187 1.78 -1.29 25.69
C ILE A 187 2.87 -0.96 26.72
N ARG A 188 2.49 -0.34 27.85
CA ARG A 188 3.36 -0.11 29.00
C ARG A 188 2.60 -0.38 30.29
N ASN A 189 3.13 -1.25 31.16
CA ASN A 189 2.51 -1.60 32.45
C ASN A 189 1.01 -1.95 32.31
N ASP A 190 0.69 -2.84 31.36
CA ASP A 190 -0.69 -3.29 31.03
C ASP A 190 -1.67 -2.19 30.61
N ARG A 191 -1.15 -1.02 30.20
CA ARG A 191 -1.94 0.09 29.66
C ARG A 191 -1.55 0.36 28.21
N PHE A 192 -2.53 0.80 27.43
CA PHE A 192 -2.37 1.18 26.03
C PHE A 192 -2.23 2.69 25.90
N PHE A 193 -1.21 3.12 25.18
CA PHE A 193 -0.95 4.52 24.87
C PHE A 193 -0.92 4.69 23.36
N ILE A 194 -1.54 5.75 22.85
CA ILE A 194 -1.46 6.08 21.43
C ILE A 194 0.01 6.19 20.99
N HIS A 195 0.33 5.65 19.82
CA HIS A 195 1.66 5.76 19.26
C HIS A 195 2.06 7.24 19.08
N ASN A 196 3.22 7.65 19.61
CA ASN A 196 3.64 9.05 19.66
C ASN A 196 3.64 9.74 18.28
N LEU A 197 4.13 9.05 17.23
CA LEU A 197 4.09 9.59 15.87
C LEU A 197 2.66 9.77 15.36
N ILE A 198 1.76 8.82 15.68
CA ILE A 198 0.37 8.89 15.25
C ILE A 198 -0.34 10.05 15.96
N PHE A 199 -0.10 10.21 17.25
CA PHE A 199 -0.61 11.34 18.02
C PHE A 199 -0.14 12.67 17.41
N HIS A 200 1.17 12.84 17.21
CA HIS A 200 1.74 14.06 16.65
C HIS A 200 1.19 14.42 15.27
N ILE A 201 1.18 13.46 14.34
CA ILE A 201 0.66 13.70 12.98
C ILE A 201 -0.85 14.00 13.04
N SER A 202 -1.60 13.36 13.94
CA SER A 202 -3.05 13.59 14.09
C SER A 202 -3.35 15.01 14.57
N GLU A 203 -2.59 15.53 15.53
CA GLU A 203 -2.73 16.93 15.97
C GLU A 203 -2.42 17.88 14.83
N LYS A 204 -1.30 17.68 14.12
CA LYS A 204 -0.90 18.52 12.98
C LYS A 204 -1.92 18.47 11.84
N LEU A 205 -2.50 17.30 11.59
CA LEU A 205 -3.54 17.12 10.59
C LEU A 205 -4.81 17.88 10.96
N ASN A 206 -5.27 17.79 12.21
CA ASN A 206 -6.45 18.51 12.69
C ASN A 206 -6.23 20.04 12.67
N GLU A 207 -5.06 20.52 13.12
CA GLU A 207 -4.66 21.93 13.04
C GLU A 207 -4.72 22.43 11.58
N MET A 208 -4.03 21.73 10.67
CA MET A 208 -3.99 22.07 9.25
C MET A 208 -5.41 22.07 8.63
N MET A 209 -6.23 21.06 8.93
CA MET A 209 -7.59 20.98 8.37
C MET A 209 -8.50 22.11 8.84
N ASN A 210 -8.33 22.56 10.09
CA ASN A 210 -9.09 23.68 10.66
C ASN A 210 -8.76 25.02 10.00
N GLU A 211 -7.62 25.13 9.31
CA GLU A 211 -7.30 26.30 8.51
C GLU A 211 -8.20 26.43 7.27
N TYR A 212 -8.56 25.31 6.64
CA TYR A 212 -9.36 25.32 5.43
C TYR A 212 -10.87 25.21 5.71
N ARG A 213 -11.25 24.48 6.76
CA ARG A 213 -12.64 24.26 7.13
C ARG A 213 -12.88 24.33 8.64
N LYS A 214 -13.60 25.35 9.09
CA LYS A 214 -14.01 25.51 10.49
C LYS A 214 -15.34 24.81 10.75
N ILE A 215 -15.32 23.82 11.64
CA ILE A 215 -16.53 23.14 12.12
C ILE A 215 -17.04 23.87 13.36
N ASN A 216 -18.18 24.54 13.25
CA ASN A 216 -18.73 25.35 14.33
C ASN A 216 -19.42 24.52 15.42
N ASP A 217 -19.97 23.36 15.06
CA ASP A 217 -20.56 22.42 16.00
C ASP A 217 -19.47 21.63 16.74
N VAL A 218 -19.39 21.82 18.07
CA VAL A 218 -18.34 21.22 18.92
C VAL A 218 -18.41 19.70 18.94
N ASN A 219 -19.61 19.11 18.95
CA ASN A 219 -19.77 17.66 18.97
C ASN A 219 -19.31 17.04 17.64
N MET A 220 -19.70 17.67 16.53
CA MET A 220 -19.25 17.28 15.19
C MET A 220 -17.74 17.45 15.05
N LYS A 221 -17.17 18.56 15.55
CA LYS A 221 -15.73 18.81 15.54
C LYS A 221 -14.99 17.69 16.27
N ASN A 222 -15.35 17.42 17.52
CA ASN A 222 -14.73 16.36 18.32
C ASN A 222 -14.85 14.99 17.65
N ARG A 223 -16.00 14.70 17.03
CA ARG A 223 -16.21 13.44 16.30
C ARG A 223 -15.32 13.32 15.05
N VAL A 224 -15.13 14.40 14.30
CA VAL A 224 -14.28 14.39 13.10
C VAL A 224 -12.81 14.34 13.47
N GLU A 225 -12.39 15.15 14.45
CA GLU A 225 -10.99 15.21 14.90
C GLU A 225 -10.53 13.91 15.56
N SER A 226 -11.44 13.17 16.21
CA SER A 226 -11.12 11.84 16.78
C SER A 226 -10.92 10.74 15.73
N MET A 227 -11.26 10.99 14.46
CA MET A 227 -10.96 10.06 13.37
C MET A 227 -9.49 10.10 12.94
N ALA A 228 -8.78 11.21 13.21
CA ALA A 228 -7.43 11.43 12.71
C ALA A 228 -6.43 10.32 13.10
N PRO A 229 -6.37 9.83 14.37
CA PRO A 229 -5.45 8.76 14.74
C PRO A 229 -5.58 7.49 13.91
N LYS A 230 -6.82 7.04 13.70
CA LYS A 230 -7.09 5.84 12.89
C LYS A 230 -6.75 6.10 11.42
N LEU A 231 -7.17 7.24 10.88
CA LEU A 231 -6.89 7.62 9.49
C LEU A 231 -5.38 7.67 9.21
N VAL A 232 -4.62 8.37 10.04
CA VAL A 232 -3.16 8.48 9.94
C VAL A 232 -2.52 7.09 9.99
N ARG A 233 -2.92 6.26 10.96
CA ARG A 233 -2.40 4.89 11.10
C ARG A 233 -2.67 4.06 9.84
N ASP A 234 -3.87 4.12 9.30
CA ASP A 234 -4.28 3.36 8.11
C ASP A 234 -3.48 3.83 6.86
N ILE A 235 -3.26 5.14 6.70
CA ILE A 235 -2.39 5.71 5.64
C ILE A 235 -0.95 5.20 5.82
N CYS A 236 -0.36 5.35 7.01
CA CYS A 236 1.01 4.95 7.26
C CYS A 236 1.22 3.46 6.97
N LYS A 237 0.36 2.58 7.52
CA LYS A 237 0.46 1.13 7.29
C LYS A 237 0.34 0.75 5.83
N LEU A 238 -0.63 1.34 5.12
CA LEU A 238 -0.86 1.03 3.71
C LEU A 238 0.34 1.46 2.86
N PHE A 239 0.67 2.74 2.88
CA PHE A 239 1.63 3.35 1.97
C PHE A 239 3.08 3.02 2.32
N TRP A 240 3.39 2.77 3.59
CA TRP A 240 4.76 2.54 4.02
C TRP A 240 5.14 1.06 4.10
N PHE A 241 4.18 0.16 4.30
CA PHE A 241 4.46 -1.26 4.54
C PHE A 241 3.67 -2.19 3.64
N ARG A 242 2.34 -2.13 3.63
CA ARG A 242 1.50 -3.18 3.03
C ARG A 242 1.63 -3.28 1.51
N VAL A 243 1.92 -2.18 0.82
CA VAL A 243 2.26 -2.19 -0.62
C VAL A 243 3.49 -3.07 -0.93
N TYR A 244 4.42 -3.19 0.02
CA TYR A 244 5.62 -4.02 -0.08
C TYR A 244 5.42 -5.44 0.45
N VAL A 245 4.19 -5.89 0.68
CA VAL A 245 3.88 -7.31 0.94
C VAL A 245 3.47 -8.03 -0.34
N GLN A 246 3.00 -7.29 -1.34
CA GLN A 246 2.64 -7.87 -2.64
C GLN A 246 3.88 -8.32 -3.40
N GLU A 247 3.73 -9.34 -4.25
CA GLU A 247 4.73 -9.80 -5.21
C GLU A 247 4.12 -9.81 -6.62
N PRO A 248 4.58 -8.95 -7.55
CA PRO A 248 5.56 -7.87 -7.34
C PRO A 248 5.07 -6.81 -6.34
N ALA A 249 6.01 -6.07 -5.74
CA ALA A 249 5.70 -4.95 -4.86
C ALA A 249 4.82 -3.92 -5.59
N LEU A 250 3.87 -3.32 -4.87
CA LEU A 250 3.05 -2.26 -5.44
C LEU A 250 3.77 -0.92 -5.37
N GLU A 251 3.63 -0.16 -6.44
CA GLU A 251 3.92 1.24 -6.58
C GLU A 251 2.59 2.02 -6.53
N TYR A 252 2.69 3.31 -6.20
CA TYR A 252 1.56 4.22 -6.34
C TYR A 252 1.95 5.46 -7.15
N PHE A 253 1.00 5.98 -7.92
CA PHE A 253 1.24 7.11 -8.83
C PHE A 253 0.08 8.10 -8.74
N PHE A 254 0.43 9.37 -8.55
CA PHE A 254 -0.51 10.48 -8.66
C PHE A 254 -0.40 11.08 -10.06
N PHE A 255 -1.52 11.12 -10.77
CA PHE A 255 -1.55 11.75 -12.08
C PHE A 255 -1.37 13.27 -11.96
N PRO A 256 -0.49 13.87 -12.77
CA PRO A 256 -0.39 15.32 -12.82
C PRO A 256 -1.64 15.94 -13.44
N GLU A 257 -1.81 17.23 -13.22
CA GLU A 257 -2.85 18.03 -13.84
C GLU A 257 -2.73 18.03 -15.38
N ASN A 258 -3.84 18.32 -16.04
CA ASN A 258 -3.98 18.42 -17.49
C ASN A 258 -3.69 17.13 -18.29
N VAL A 259 -3.56 15.98 -17.62
CA VAL A 259 -3.53 14.65 -18.27
C VAL A 259 -4.93 14.25 -18.72
N ILE A 260 -5.08 13.69 -19.93
CA ILE A 260 -6.37 13.18 -20.42
C ILE A 260 -6.85 12.03 -19.51
N ILE A 261 -8.14 12.02 -19.19
CA ILE A 261 -8.73 10.96 -18.37
C ILE A 261 -8.66 9.61 -19.10
N ASP A 262 -8.08 8.61 -18.43
CA ASP A 262 -8.09 7.21 -18.87
C ASP A 262 -8.93 6.38 -17.89
N GLN A 263 -10.10 5.92 -18.33
CA GLN A 263 -11.04 5.13 -17.52
C GLN A 263 -10.46 3.81 -17.01
N ASN A 264 -9.39 3.29 -17.63
CA ASN A 264 -8.75 2.07 -17.14
C ASN A 264 -7.84 2.34 -15.93
N MET A 265 -7.42 3.59 -15.74
CA MET A 265 -6.45 3.99 -14.70
C MET A 265 -7.02 4.95 -13.67
N MET A 266 -8.15 5.59 -13.98
CA MET A 266 -8.72 6.68 -13.20
C MET A 266 -10.21 6.48 -13.01
N GLU A 267 -10.68 6.82 -11.82
CA GLU A 267 -12.09 6.88 -11.45
C GLU A 267 -12.43 8.27 -10.87
N GLY A 268 -13.66 8.71 -11.11
CA GLY A 268 -14.17 9.97 -10.58
C GLY A 268 -15.60 10.21 -11.05
N LYS A 269 -16.05 11.46 -10.95
CA LYS A 269 -17.45 11.82 -11.28
C LYS A 269 -17.51 12.51 -12.64
N TRP A 270 -17.80 11.75 -13.68
CA TRP A 270 -18.07 12.23 -15.03
C TRP A 270 -19.03 11.28 -15.75
N ASN A 271 -19.60 11.74 -16.87
CA ASN A 271 -20.31 10.87 -17.80
C ASN A 271 -19.29 10.20 -18.72
N ASP A 272 -19.40 8.89 -18.92
CA ASP A 272 -18.42 8.10 -19.68
C ASP A 272 -18.28 8.56 -21.14
N ASP A 273 -19.35 9.12 -21.72
CA ASP A 273 -19.39 9.64 -23.09
C ASP A 273 -18.51 10.89 -23.31
N GLU A 274 -18.08 11.58 -22.24
CA GLU A 274 -17.33 12.85 -22.32
C GLU A 274 -15.83 12.71 -22.01
N THR A 275 -15.34 11.50 -21.70
CA THR A 275 -14.00 11.27 -21.15
C THR A 275 -12.84 11.77 -22.01
N ASN A 276 -12.97 11.68 -23.34
CA ASN A 276 -11.95 12.15 -24.28
C ASN A 276 -11.75 13.68 -24.27
N GLN A 277 -12.67 14.43 -23.64
CA GLN A 277 -12.60 15.89 -23.51
C GLN A 277 -12.22 16.35 -22.11
N LEU A 278 -12.09 15.39 -21.17
CA LEU A 278 -11.81 15.67 -19.78
C LEU A 278 -10.33 15.45 -19.48
N HIS A 279 -9.80 16.37 -18.69
CA HIS A 279 -8.46 16.29 -18.15
C HIS A 279 -8.51 16.20 -16.63
N VAL A 280 -7.46 15.63 -16.04
CA VAL A 280 -7.23 15.65 -14.59
C VAL A 280 -7.06 17.10 -14.16
N ASP A 281 -7.91 17.56 -13.25
CA ASP A 281 -7.66 18.81 -12.52
C ASP A 281 -6.83 18.55 -11.27
N ILE A 282 -7.23 17.52 -10.50
CA ILE A 282 -6.45 17.05 -9.36
C ILE A 282 -6.61 15.54 -9.18
N CYS A 283 -5.49 14.83 -9.04
CA CYS A 283 -5.47 13.46 -8.54
C CYS A 283 -5.42 13.48 -7.02
N TYR A 284 -6.55 13.17 -6.38
CA TYR A 284 -6.69 13.28 -4.92
C TYR A 284 -6.49 11.97 -4.17
N PHE A 285 -6.42 10.85 -4.90
CA PHE A 285 -5.98 9.56 -4.37
C PHE A 285 -5.22 8.82 -5.48
N PRO A 286 -4.04 8.23 -5.20
CA PRO A 286 -3.19 7.70 -6.26
C PRO A 286 -3.72 6.38 -6.80
N MET A 287 -3.28 6.03 -8.01
CA MET A 287 -3.40 4.68 -8.54
C MET A 287 -2.40 3.77 -7.82
N PHE A 288 -2.76 2.51 -7.61
CA PHE A 288 -1.86 1.46 -7.14
C PHE A 288 -1.70 0.40 -8.22
N GLY A 289 -0.47 -0.08 -8.42
CA GLY A 289 -0.19 -1.15 -9.36
C GLY A 289 1.27 -1.60 -9.30
N SER A 290 1.68 -2.46 -10.22
CA SER A 290 3.06 -2.93 -10.31
C SER A 290 3.62 -2.64 -11.70
N SER A 291 4.94 -2.39 -11.73
CA SER A 291 5.68 -2.08 -12.96
C SER A 291 5.03 -0.94 -13.75
N LEU A 292 4.60 0.12 -13.05
CA LEU A 292 3.75 1.18 -13.62
C LEU A 292 4.41 1.95 -14.77
N GLN A 293 5.74 1.91 -14.83
CA GLN A 293 6.56 2.54 -15.88
C GLN A 293 6.83 1.62 -17.10
N SER A 294 6.35 0.37 -17.08
CA SER A 294 6.63 -0.62 -18.12
C SER A 294 5.39 -0.98 -18.95
N SER A 295 5.60 -1.66 -20.08
CA SER A 295 4.51 -2.25 -20.88
C SER A 295 3.71 -3.31 -20.12
N ASP A 296 4.34 -3.97 -19.14
CA ASP A 296 3.75 -5.05 -18.34
C ASP A 296 3.02 -4.54 -17.09
N ARG A 297 2.66 -3.25 -17.08
CA ARG A 297 1.95 -2.61 -15.97
C ARG A 297 0.69 -3.38 -15.60
N LYS A 298 0.51 -3.61 -14.30
CA LYS A 298 -0.71 -4.19 -13.75
C LYS A 298 -1.34 -3.24 -12.77
N ILE A 299 -2.54 -2.79 -13.08
CA ILE A 299 -3.31 -1.89 -12.24
C ILE A 299 -4.02 -2.73 -11.18
N HIS A 300 -3.79 -2.39 -9.92
CA HIS A 300 -4.44 -3.03 -8.79
C HIS A 300 -5.66 -2.22 -8.33
N THR A 301 -5.53 -0.88 -8.30
CA THR A 301 -6.61 0.03 -7.95
C THR A 301 -6.43 1.34 -8.71
N PRO A 302 -7.45 1.84 -9.43
CA PRO A 302 -7.34 3.08 -10.18
C PRO A 302 -7.19 4.30 -9.25
N ALA A 303 -6.64 5.38 -9.80
CA ALA A 303 -6.57 6.68 -9.12
C ALA A 303 -7.96 7.27 -8.93
N ARG A 304 -8.13 8.14 -7.93
CA ARG A 304 -9.28 9.02 -7.84
C ARG A 304 -8.90 10.42 -8.33
N VAL A 305 -9.62 10.91 -9.34
CA VAL A 305 -9.33 12.20 -9.97
C VAL A 305 -10.58 13.07 -10.04
N PHE A 306 -10.38 14.38 -9.90
CA PHE A 306 -11.41 15.37 -10.19
C PHE A 306 -11.22 15.87 -11.62
N PRO A 307 -12.26 15.80 -12.49
CA PRO A 307 -12.13 16.19 -13.89
C PRO A 307 -12.26 17.70 -14.09
N GLN A 308 -11.70 18.20 -15.19
CA GLN A 308 -12.06 19.48 -15.77
C GLN A 308 -12.20 19.37 -17.30
N LYS A 309 -13.10 20.17 -17.87
CA LYS A 309 -13.14 20.38 -19.34
C LYS A 309 -12.09 21.40 -19.71
N LYS A 310 -11.31 21.12 -20.75
CA LYS A 310 -10.38 22.11 -21.30
C LYS A 310 -11.20 23.22 -21.96
N ASN A 311 -11.09 24.44 -21.44
CA ASN A 311 -11.63 25.65 -22.10
C ASN A 311 -10.83 25.98 -23.35
#